data_AF-A0A315D879-F1
#
_entry.id   AF-A0A315D879-F1
#
_cell.length_a   1.000
_cell.length_b   1.000
_cell.length_c   1.000
_cell.angle_alpha   90.00
_cell.angle_beta   90.00
_cell.angle_gamma   90.00
#
_symmetry.space_group_name_H-M   'P 1'
#
loop_
_entity.id
_entity.type
_entity.pdbx_description
1 polymer ?
#
loop_
_entity_poly.entity_id
_entity_poly.type
_entity_poly.pdbx_seq_one_letter_code
_entity_poly.pdbx_strand_id
1 'polypeptide(L)' 'MHIQKINEGVCALHDPSGLHVGNFNWVNGQWKFKAVGYGPAGQVMPGHGPLTDRHNTCFAQLDEVTIRAQFFQD' A
#
# COMPACT_ATOMS: atom_id res chain seq x y z
N MET A 1 5.02 -10.40 -0.39
CA MET A 1 4.31 -9.21 0.10
C MET A 1 4.70 -9.03 1.55
N HIS A 2 4.97 -7.80 1.95
CA HIS A 2 5.34 -7.47 3.33
C HIS A 2 4.73 -6.11 3.72
N ILE A 3 4.19 -6.01 4.93
CA ILE A 3 3.71 -4.75 5.50
C ILE A 3 4.70 -4.31 6.58
N GLN A 4 5.30 -3.15 6.39
CA GLN A 4 6.30 -2.59 7.30
C GLN A 4 5.71 -1.38 8.01
N LYS A 5 5.68 -1.41 9.35
CA LYS A 5 5.31 -0.22 10.13
C LYS A 5 6.37 0.86 9.97
N ILE A 6 5.94 2.07 9.61
CA ILE A 6 6.81 3.24 9.49
C ILE A 6 6.69 4.11 10.74
N ASN A 7 5.46 4.42 11.15
CA ASN A 7 5.16 5.14 12.37
C ASN A 7 3.73 4.81 12.84
N GLU A 8 3.24 5.53 13.84
CA GLU A 8 1.86 5.40 14.29
C GLU A 8 0.89 5.86 13.20
N GLY A 9 0.04 4.95 12.73
CA GLY A 9 -0.94 5.25 11.69
C GLY A 9 -0.39 5.23 10.26
N VAL A 10 0.86 4.82 10.02
CA VAL A 10 1.39 4.61 8.66
C VAL A 10 2.19 3.31 8.56
N CYS A 11 1.81 2.47 7.59
CA CYS A 11 2.52 1.24 7.23
C CYS A 11 2.81 1.21 5.73
N ALA A 12 4.04 0.92 5.32
CA ALA A 12 4.42 0.71 3.94
C ALA A 12 4.03 -0.70 3.47
N LEU A 13 3.50 -0.82 2.26
CA LEU A 13 3.21 -2.08 1.59
C LEU A 13 4.26 -2.35 0.51
N HIS A 14 4.91 -3.50 0.62
CA HIS A 14 5.80 -4.03 -0.39
C HIS A 14 5.18 -5.25 -1.06
N ASP A 15 5.31 -5.34 -2.39
CA ASP A 15 4.81 -6.46 -3.18
C ASP A 15 5.64 -7.75 -2.94
N PRO A 16 5.35 -8.88 -3.61
CA PRO A 16 6.16 -10.10 -3.52
C PRO A 16 7.62 -9.97 -3.95
N SER A 17 7.95 -9.04 -4.84
CA SER A 17 9.33 -8.77 -5.27
C SER A 17 10.10 -7.86 -4.30
N GLY A 18 9.40 -7.27 -3.32
CA GLY A 18 9.96 -6.31 -2.37
C GLY A 18 9.86 -4.86 -2.84
N LEU A 19 9.17 -4.57 -3.95
CA LEU A 19 8.93 -3.20 -4.42
C LEU A 19 7.90 -2.51 -3.51
N HIS A 20 8.21 -1.31 -3.05
CA HIS A 20 7.23 -0.47 -2.35
C HIS A 20 6.16 0.02 -3.34
N VAL A 21 4.89 -0.28 -3.05
CA VAL A 21 3.75 0.01 -3.96
C VAL A 21 2.73 0.97 -3.36
N GLY A 22 2.90 1.37 -2.11
CA GLY A 22 2.01 2.31 -1.44
C GLY A 22 2.02 2.18 0.08
N ASN A 23 1.32 3.09 0.74
CA ASN A 23 1.18 3.12 2.19
C ASN A 23 -0.27 2.84 2.61
N PHE A 24 -0.45 2.21 3.76
CA PHE A 24 -1.69 2.26 4.51
C PHE A 24 -1.60 3.40 5.51
N ASN A 25 -2.55 4.33 5.43
CA ASN A 25 -2.67 5.45 6.37
C ASN A 25 -3.93 5.27 7.21
N TRP A 26 -3.81 5.39 8.53
CA TRP A 26 -4.94 5.42 9.45
C TRP A 26 -5.60 6.80 9.41
N VAL A 27 -6.82 6.86 8.91
CA VAL A 27 -7.58 8.10 8.74
C VAL A 27 -9.00 7.88 9.21
N ASN A 28 -9.44 8.66 10.20
CA ASN A 28 -10.81 8.63 10.74
C ASN A 28 -11.29 7.23 11.16
N GLY A 29 -10.45 6.47 11.86
CA GLY A 29 -10.82 5.14 12.38
C GLY A 29 -10.73 3.99 11.37
N GLN A 30 -10.11 4.22 10.21
CA GLN A 30 -9.98 3.22 9.15
C GLN A 30 -8.63 3.30 8.45
N TRP A 31 -8.07 2.15 8.06
CA TRP A 31 -6.89 2.12 7.20
C TRP A 31 -7.29 2.39 5.76
N LYS A 32 -6.58 3.29 5.09
CA LYS A 32 -6.77 3.59 3.66
C LYS A 32 -5.46 3.38 2.91
N PHE A 33 -5.52 2.60 1.83
CA PHE A 33 -4.40 2.43 0.93
C PHE A 33 -4.16 3.69 0.09
N LYS A 34 -2.90 4.09 -0.02
CA LYS A 34 -2.40 5.21 -0.81
C LYS A 34 -1.31 4.68 -1.72
N ALA A 35 -1.67 4.40 -2.97
CA ALA A 35 -0.73 3.95 -4.00
C ALA A 35 0.44 4.93 -4.14
N VAL A 36 1.64 4.37 -4.29
CA VAL A 36 2.89 5.10 -4.55
C VAL A 36 3.61 4.40 -5.69
N GLY A 37 3.94 5.17 -6.72
CA GLY A 37 4.81 4.75 -7.81
C GLY A 37 6.16 5.46 -7.73
N TYR A 38 7.07 5.02 -8.59
CA TYR A 38 8.39 5.63 -8.73
C TYR A 38 8.66 5.91 -10.20
N GLY A 39 9.09 7.13 -10.50
CA GLY A 39 9.51 7.50 -11.85
C GLY A 39 10.92 6.99 -12.18
N PRO A 40 11.40 7.23 -13.42
CA PRO A 40 12.66 6.66 -13.90
C PRO A 40 13.92 7.06 -13.09
N ALA A 41 13.88 8.19 -12.39
CA ALA A 41 14.97 8.68 -11.55
C ALA A 41 14.74 8.37 -10.05
N GLY A 42 13.78 7.49 -9.73
CA GLY A 42 13.40 7.15 -8.36
C GLY A 42 12.54 8.22 -7.67
N GLN A 43 12.03 9.21 -8.40
CA GLN A 43 11.13 10.20 -7.82
C GLN A 43 9.83 9.55 -7.36
N VAL A 44 9.39 9.87 -6.13
CA VAL A 44 8.13 9.39 -5.58
C VAL A 44 6.97 10.01 -6.35
N MET A 45 6.05 9.18 -6.82
CA MET A 45 4.84 9.58 -7.54
C MET A 45 3.59 9.13 -6.76
N PRO A 46 3.00 9.99 -5.92
CA PRO A 46 1.79 9.68 -5.17
C PRO A 46 0.61 9.41 -6.11
N GLY A 47 -0.18 8.37 -5.83
CA GLY A 47 -1.32 7.99 -6.68
C GLY A 47 -0.93 7.22 -7.95
N HIS A 48 0.35 6.98 -8.19
CA HIS A 48 0.85 6.17 -9.31
C HIS A 48 1.30 4.78 -8.84
N GLY A 49 1.73 3.94 -9.77
CA GLY A 49 2.33 2.63 -9.51
C GLY A 49 1.42 1.44 -9.84
N PRO A 50 1.91 0.21 -9.59
CA PRO A 50 1.20 -1.03 -9.97
C PRO A 50 -0.18 -1.19 -9.34
N LEU A 51 -0.44 -0.52 -8.21
CA LEU A 51 -1.70 -0.62 -7.46
C LEU A 51 -2.52 0.68 -7.48
N THR A 52 -2.33 1.55 -8.48
CA THR A 52 -3.11 2.80 -8.63
C THR A 52 -4.61 2.56 -8.59
N ASP A 53 -5.10 1.50 -9.24
CA ASP A 53 -6.55 1.20 -9.28
C ASP A 53 -7.11 0.77 -7.92
N ARG A 54 -6.24 0.45 -6.96
CA ARG A 54 -6.62 0.11 -5.58
C ARG A 54 -6.50 1.31 -4.65
N HIS A 55 -6.15 2.50 -5.14
CA HIS A 55 -6.00 3.70 -4.34
C HIS A 55 -7.30 3.99 -3.56
N ASN A 56 -7.18 4.41 -2.30
CA ASN A 56 -8.26 4.59 -1.33
C ASN A 56 -8.98 3.30 -0.88
N THR A 57 -8.55 2.09 -1.25
CA THR A 57 -9.13 0.87 -0.68
C THR A 57 -9.03 0.90 0.84
N CYS A 58 -10.15 0.60 1.50
CA CYS A 58 -10.30 0.72 2.92
C CYS A 58 -10.24 -0.64 3.62
N PHE A 59 -9.60 -0.68 4.78
CA PHE A 59 -9.52 -1.87 5.64
C PHE A 59 -9.84 -1.51 7.09
N ALA A 60 -10.54 -2.39 7.79
CA ALA A 60 -10.73 -2.28 9.23
C ALA A 60 -9.43 -2.57 10.01
N GLN A 61 -8.67 -3.55 9.53
CA GLN A 61 -7.39 -3.98 10.09
C GLN A 61 -6.42 -4.36 8.96
N LEU A 62 -5.13 -4.23 9.20
CA LEU A 62 -4.09 -4.64 8.24
C LEU A 62 -3.80 -6.14 8.38
N ASP A 63 -4.71 -6.96 7.87
CA ASP A 63 -4.53 -8.41 7.78
C ASP A 63 -3.83 -8.80 6.47
N GLU A 64 -2.71 -9.52 6.58
CA GLU A 64 -1.88 -9.88 5.43
C GLU A 64 -2.61 -10.80 4.44
N VAL A 65 -3.40 -11.76 4.92
CA VAL A 65 -4.11 -12.70 4.04
C VAL A 65 -5.14 -11.96 3.19
N THR A 66 -5.93 -11.10 3.81
CA THR A 66 -6.94 -10.26 3.15
C THR A 66 -6.30 -9.30 2.14
N ILE A 67 -5.23 -8.60 2.54
CA ILE A 67 -4.53 -7.65 1.66
C ILE A 67 -3.93 -8.38 0.47
N ARG A 68 -3.30 -9.54 0.69
CA ARG A 68 -2.75 -10.37 -0.39
C ARG A 68 -3.84 -10.80 -1.37
N ALA A 69 -4.96 -11.30 -0.86
CA ALA A 69 -6.09 -11.72 -1.70
C ALA A 69 -6.70 -10.56 -2.50
N GLN A 70 -6.76 -9.35 -1.93
CA GLN A 70 -7.29 -8.22 -2.68
C GLN A 70 -6.30 -7.67 -3.72
N PHE A 71 -5.01 -7.58 -3.41
CA PHE A 71 -4.07 -6.77 -4.21
C PHE A 71 -3.12 -7.57 -5.11
N PHE A 72 -2.87 -8.84 -4.81
CA PHE A 72 -1.84 -9.64 -5.47
C PHE A 72 -2.34 -11.03 -5.87
N GLN A 73 -3.61 -11.14 -6.27
CA GLN A 73 -4.08 -12.34 -6.96
C GLN A 73 -3.70 -12.27 -8.43
N ASP A 74 -3.24 -13.41 -8.96
CA ASP A 74 -2.95 -13.63 -10.38
C ASP A 74 -4.22 -13.56 -11.24
#